data_AF-A0A1F8N8E7-F1
#
_entry.id   AF-A0A1F8N8E7-F1
#
_cell.length_a   1.000
_cell.length_b   1.000
_cell.length_c   1.000
_cell.angle_alpha   90.00
_cell.angle_beta   90.00
_cell.angle_gamma   90.00
#
_symmetry.space_group_name_H-M   'P 1'
#
loop_
_entity.id
_entity.type
_entity.pdbx_description
1 polymer ?
#
loop_
_entity_poly.entity_id
_entity_poly.type
_entity_poly.pdbx_seq_one_letter_code
_entity_poly.pdbx_strand_id
1 'polypeptide(L)'
;MMEVHDCFSITELVTYEDLGISPRGRAKEDIDAGFFELGGQIPCQPDGGLKCFGHPIGASGLRMMYEMYKQLQGKAGARQIKNPKFGLTHNLGGVPVRNVVSIIIVGH
;
A
#
# COMPACT_ATOMS: atom_id res chain seq x y z
N MET A 1 5.12 3.41 -5.61
CA MET A 1 3.74 3.31 -5.05
C MET A 1 3.65 2.03 -4.24
N MET A 2 2.66 1.91 -3.36
CA MET A 2 2.52 0.74 -2.50
C MET A 2 1.08 0.38 -2.15
N GLU A 3 0.87 -0.89 -1.86
CA GLU A 3 -0.35 -1.44 -1.27
C GLU A 3 0.05 -2.16 0.03
N VAL A 4 -0.51 -1.74 1.16
CA VAL A 4 -0.19 -2.30 2.47
C VAL A 4 -1.43 -2.93 3.11
N HIS A 5 -1.25 -3.74 4.14
CA HIS A 5 -2.35 -4.50 4.72
C HIS A 5 -3.14 -3.65 5.73
N ASP A 6 -3.97 -2.73 5.22
CA ASP A 6 -4.77 -1.73 5.94
C ASP A 6 -6.12 -2.29 6.46
N CYS A 7 -6.12 -3.50 7.02
CA CYS A 7 -7.36 -4.06 7.61
C CYS A 7 -7.95 -3.16 8.71
N PHE A 8 -7.11 -2.31 9.30
CA PHE A 8 -7.48 -1.15 10.10
C PHE A 8 -6.57 0.04 9.73
N SER A 9 -7.07 1.27 9.85
CA SER A 9 -6.29 2.48 9.55
C SER A 9 -5.01 2.60 10.38
N ILE A 10 -5.04 2.11 11.62
CA ILE A 10 -3.84 2.09 12.47
C ILE A 10 -2.76 1.13 11.95
N THR A 11 -3.16 0.03 11.31
CA THR A 11 -2.22 -0.94 10.73
C THR A 11 -1.48 -0.32 9.56
N GLU A 12 -2.18 0.46 8.72
CA GLU A 12 -1.57 1.22 7.63
C GLU A 12 -0.53 2.22 8.14
N LEU A 13 -0.89 3.05 9.14
CA LEU A 13 0.01 4.02 9.76
C LEU A 13 1.28 3.36 10.32
N VAL A 14 1.12 2.29 11.10
CA VAL A 14 2.28 1.57 11.68
C VAL A 14 3.13 0.92 10.59
N THR A 15 2.50 0.42 9.52
CA THR A 15 3.23 -0.20 8.40
C THR A 15 4.11 0.82 7.65
N TYR A 16 3.69 2.08 7.54
CA TYR A 16 4.54 3.13 6.96
C TYR A 16 5.85 3.29 7.73
N GLU A 17 5.80 3.17 9.06
CA GLU A 17 6.96 3.26 9.94
C GLU A 17 7.79 1.97 9.93
N ASP A 18 7.14 0.80 9.96
CA ASP A 18 7.80 -0.51 9.97
C ASP A 18 8.55 -0.78 8.65
N LEU A 19 8.02 -0.27 7.52
CA LEU A 19 8.71 -0.30 6.23
C LEU A 19 9.84 0.73 6.11
N GLY A 20 9.98 1.63 7.09
CA GLY A 20 10.96 2.71 7.09
C GLY A 20 10.69 3.81 6.07
N ILE A 21 9.46 3.89 5.54
CA ILE A 21 9.05 4.98 4.64
C ILE A 21 8.89 6.27 5.43
N SER A 22 8.23 6.18 6.57
CA SER A 22 8.13 7.26 7.55
C SER A 22 9.03 6.99 8.75
N PRO A 23 9.62 8.01 9.39
CA PRO A 23 10.30 7.82 10.66
C PRO A 23 9.33 7.33 11.74
N ARG A 24 9.81 6.53 12.69
CA ARG A 24 9.00 5.99 13.78
C ARG A 24 8.33 7.09 14.61
N GLY A 25 7.02 6.97 14.83
CA GLY A 25 6.17 7.96 15.49
C GLY A 25 5.90 9.22 14.66
N ARG A 26 6.23 9.24 13.37
CA ARG A 26 6.16 10.43 12.48
C ARG A 26 5.35 10.19 11.21
N ALA A 27 4.70 9.03 11.06
CA ALA A 27 3.87 8.75 9.87
C ALA A 27 2.68 9.71 9.72
N LYS A 28 2.18 10.27 10.82
CA LYS A 28 1.09 11.25 10.80
C LYS A 28 1.46 12.48 9.97
N GLU A 29 2.68 13.00 10.15
CA GLU A 29 3.11 14.20 9.42
C GLU A 29 3.17 13.98 7.92
N ASP A 30 3.58 12.79 7.47
CA ASP A 30 3.59 12.42 6.05
C ASP A 30 2.17 12.27 5.51
N ILE A 31 1.25 11.69 6.29
CA ILE A 31 -0.18 11.61 5.94
C ILE A 31 -0.77 13.02 5.79
N ASP A 32 -0.60 13.89 6.79
CA ASP A 32 -1.14 15.25 6.80
C ASP A 32 -0.55 16.11 5.66
N ALA A 33 0.69 15.83 5.25
CA ALA A 33 1.35 16.47 4.12
C ALA A 33 0.92 15.93 2.75
N GLY A 34 0.07 14.89 2.71
CA GLY A 34 -0.40 14.25 1.48
C GLY A 34 0.68 13.39 0.79
N PHE A 35 1.70 12.95 1.51
CA PHE A 35 2.82 12.16 0.96
C PHE A 35 2.36 10.84 0.32
N PHE A 36 1.32 10.23 0.89
CA PHE A 36 0.73 8.96 0.46
C PHE A 36 -0.47 9.10 -0.49
N GLU A 37 -0.90 10.33 -0.77
CA GLU A 37 -2.01 10.59 -1.69
C GLU A 37 -1.67 10.14 -3.11
N LEU A 38 -2.68 10.01 -3.97
CA LEU A 38 -2.49 9.50 -5.33
C LEU A 38 -1.46 10.30 -6.15
N GLY A 39 -1.39 11.62 -5.91
CA GLY A 39 -0.40 12.53 -6.50
C GLY A 39 0.82 12.81 -5.63
N GLY A 40 0.91 12.16 -4.46
CA GLY A 40 2.00 12.30 -3.50
C GLY A 40 3.30 11.64 -3.95
N GLN A 41 4.30 11.67 -3.09
CA GLN A 41 5.63 11.16 -3.41
C GLN A 41 5.68 9.63 -3.48
N ILE A 42 5.01 8.95 -2.54
CA ILE A 42 4.86 7.48 -2.56
C ILE A 42 3.38 7.17 -2.37
N PRO A 43 2.57 7.21 -3.44
CA PRO A 43 1.15 6.89 -3.34
C PRO A 43 0.93 5.53 -2.69
N CYS A 44 0.05 5.48 -1.69
CA CYS A 44 -0.36 4.27 -0.99
C CYS A 44 -1.86 4.00 -1.21
N GLN A 45 -2.22 2.71 -1.29
CA GLN A 45 -3.59 2.27 -1.54
C GLN A 45 -4.25 2.95 -2.75
N PRO A 46 -3.59 3.03 -3.92
CA PRO A 46 -4.17 3.69 -5.08
C PRO A 46 -5.48 3.05 -5.53
N ASP A 47 -5.81 1.83 -5.07
CA ASP A 47 -7.12 1.25 -5.28
C ASP A 47 -8.19 1.43 -4.21
N GLY A 48 -7.85 2.07 -3.10
CA GLY A 48 -8.69 2.25 -1.93
C GLY A 48 -8.39 1.27 -0.79
N GLY A 49 -7.47 0.32 -0.98
CA GLY A 49 -7.00 -0.58 0.08
C GLY A 49 -8.07 -1.54 0.58
N LEU A 50 -7.74 -2.31 1.62
CA LEU A 50 -8.66 -3.24 2.27
C LEU A 50 -9.86 -2.49 2.86
N LYS A 51 -9.66 -1.24 3.29
CA LYS A 51 -10.69 -0.45 3.98
C LYS A 51 -11.85 -0.06 3.06
N CYS A 52 -11.58 0.36 1.83
CA CYS A 52 -12.61 0.81 0.89
C CYS A 52 -12.89 -0.19 -0.23
N PHE A 53 -11.86 -0.85 -0.78
CA PHE A 53 -12.07 -1.86 -1.83
C PHE A 53 -12.70 -3.13 -1.28
N GLY A 54 -12.34 -3.49 -0.05
CA GLY A 54 -12.80 -4.68 0.65
C GLY A 54 -11.69 -5.71 0.90
N HIS A 55 -11.94 -6.60 1.85
CA HIS A 55 -10.94 -7.53 2.38
C HIS A 55 -11.40 -9.00 2.36
N PRO A 56 -11.58 -9.63 1.17
CA PRO A 56 -11.65 -11.08 1.07
C PRO A 56 -10.27 -11.66 1.38
N ILE A 57 -10.12 -12.28 2.56
CA ILE A 57 -8.83 -12.65 3.18
C ILE A 57 -7.87 -13.31 2.17
N GLY A 58 -8.30 -14.40 1.53
CA GLY A 58 -7.45 -15.16 0.59
C GLY A 58 -7.12 -14.43 -0.73
N ALA A 59 -7.93 -13.44 -1.12
CA ALA A 59 -7.76 -12.74 -2.39
C ALA A 59 -7.03 -11.39 -2.26
N SER A 60 -6.84 -10.89 -1.03
CA SER A 60 -6.30 -9.54 -0.81
C SER A 60 -4.88 -9.38 -1.36
N GLY A 61 -3.97 -10.33 -1.10
CA GLY A 61 -2.61 -10.27 -1.63
C GLY A 61 -2.55 -10.29 -3.17
N LEU A 62 -3.42 -11.07 -3.82
CA LEU A 62 -3.52 -11.12 -5.28
C LEU A 62 -4.08 -9.80 -5.85
N ARG A 63 -5.08 -9.20 -5.18
CA ARG A 63 -5.62 -7.88 -5.55
C ARG A 63 -4.53 -6.81 -5.50
N MET A 64 -3.74 -6.77 -4.42
CA MET A 64 -2.64 -5.79 -4.27
C MET A 64 -1.65 -5.88 -5.44
N MET A 65 -1.23 -7.10 -5.78
CA MET A 65 -0.36 -7.34 -6.94
C MET A 65 -1.02 -6.98 -8.28
N TYR A 66 -2.33 -7.21 -8.41
CA TYR A 66 -3.09 -6.84 -9.58
C TYR A 66 -3.19 -5.32 -9.76
N GLU A 67 -3.29 -4.55 -8.67
CA GLU A 67 -3.22 -3.09 -8.74
C GLU A 67 -1.82 -2.64 -9.20
N MET A 68 -0.75 -3.24 -8.67
CA MET A 68 0.61 -2.95 -9.16
C MET A 68 0.75 -3.22 -10.65
N TYR A 69 0.23 -4.37 -11.13
CA TYR A 69 0.19 -4.70 -12.55
C TYR A 69 -0.54 -3.62 -13.38
N LYS A 70 -1.76 -3.22 -12.98
CA LYS A 70 -2.53 -2.21 -13.72
C LYS A 70 -1.80 -0.87 -13.78
N GLN A 71 -1.28 -0.41 -12.64
CA GLN A 71 -0.57 0.87 -12.53
C GLN A 71 0.70 0.90 -13.39
N LEU A 72 1.55 -0.14 -13.30
CA LEU A 72 2.77 -0.24 -14.11
C LEU A 72 2.50 -0.37 -15.61
N GLN A 73 1.31 -0.86 -16.00
CA GLN A 73 0.89 -1.01 -17.40
C GLN A 73 0.14 0.21 -17.94
N GLY A 74 -0.11 1.26 -17.15
CA GLY A 74 -0.90 2.40 -17.59
C GLY A 74 -2.41 2.09 -17.71
N LYS A 75 -2.90 1.06 -17.00
CA LYS A 75 -4.27 0.52 -17.11
C LYS A 75 -5.15 0.84 -15.89
N ALA A 76 -4.76 1.77 -15.02
CA ALA A 76 -5.50 2.08 -13.79
C ALA A 76 -6.57 3.19 -13.95
N GLY A 77 -6.83 3.64 -15.17
CA GLY A 77 -7.92 4.59 -15.48
C GLY A 77 -7.76 5.92 -14.76
N ALA A 78 -8.82 6.41 -14.12
CA ALA A 78 -8.80 7.69 -13.41
C ALA A 78 -7.82 7.74 -12.23
N ARG A 79 -7.38 6.58 -11.72
CA ARG A 79 -6.43 6.47 -10.59
C ARG A 79 -4.99 6.25 -11.07
N GLN A 80 -4.70 6.46 -12.35
CA GLN A 80 -3.39 6.19 -12.91
C GLN A 80 -2.32 7.11 -12.32
N ILE A 81 -1.33 6.51 -11.67
CA ILE A 81 -0.14 7.23 -11.18
C ILE A 81 0.75 7.59 -12.38
N LYS A 82 1.38 8.77 -12.30
CA LYS A 82 2.28 9.26 -13.35
C LYS A 82 3.62 8.52 -13.29
N ASN A 83 4.00 7.88 -14.40
CA ASN A 83 5.31 7.22 -14.60
C ASN A 83 5.76 6.28 -13.47
N PRO A 84 4.92 5.35 -12.96
CA PRO A 84 5.32 4.44 -11.90
C PRO A 84 6.44 3.52 -12.40
N LYS A 85 7.46 3.31 -11.54
CA LYS A 85 8.61 2.44 -11.81
C LYS A 85 8.60 1.19 -10.96
N PHE A 86 8.37 1.38 -9.66
CA PHE A 86 8.28 0.30 -8.68
C PHE A 86 6.96 0.36 -7.92
N GLY A 87 6.45 -0.84 -7.65
CA GLY A 87 5.33 -1.12 -6.77
C GLY A 87 5.77 -2.04 -5.62
N LEU A 88 5.31 -1.74 -4.41
CA LEU A 88 5.50 -2.60 -3.23
C LEU A 88 4.14 -3.15 -2.78
N THR A 89 4.07 -4.44 -2.49
CA THR A 89 2.94 -5.02 -1.76
C THR A 89 3.40 -5.53 -0.41
N HIS A 90 2.72 -5.14 0.66
CA HIS A 90 2.90 -5.67 2.01
C HIS A 90 1.61 -6.38 2.43
N ASN A 91 1.62 -7.71 2.39
CA ASN A 91 0.47 -8.52 2.79
C ASN A 91 0.75 -9.23 4.12
N LEU A 92 -0.08 -8.99 5.12
CA LEU A 92 0.05 -9.50 6.48
C LEU A 92 -1.04 -10.55 6.75
N GLY A 93 -0.67 -11.66 7.38
CA GLY A 93 -1.62 -12.66 7.87
C GLY A 93 -1.41 -12.93 9.36
N GLY A 94 -2.51 -13.09 10.11
CA GLY A 94 -2.48 -13.31 11.55
C GLY A 94 -2.74 -12.05 12.36
N VAL A 95 -2.15 -11.96 13.56
CA VAL A 95 -2.33 -10.85 14.50
C VAL A 95 -0.99 -10.20 14.81
N PRO A 96 -0.91 -8.91 15.22
CA PRO A 96 0.36 -8.20 15.38
C PRO A 96 1.45 -8.96 16.16
N VAL A 97 1.09 -9.65 17.26
CA VAL A 97 2.03 -10.43 18.07
C VAL A 97 2.46 -11.78 17.47
N ARG A 98 1.79 -12.24 16.42
CA ARG A 98 2.02 -13.51 15.74
C ARG A 98 1.49 -13.42 14.31
N ASN A 99 2.23 -12.71 13.47
CA ASN A 99 1.90 -12.52 12.08
C ASN A 99 2.99 -13.07 11.16
N VAL A 100 2.62 -13.30 9.91
CA VAL A 100 3.53 -13.55 8.81
C VAL A 100 3.29 -12.46 7.78
N VAL A 101 4.38 -11.83 7.32
CA VAL A 101 4.32 -10.79 6.29
C VAL A 101 5.01 -11.29 5.03
N SER A 102 4.36 -11.04 3.89
CA SER A 102 4.98 -11.11 2.57
C SER A 102 5.17 -9.71 2.03
N ILE A 103 6.42 -9.37 1.67
CA ILE A 103 6.76 -8.12 0.98
C ILE A 103 7.27 -8.48 -0.41
N ILE A 104 6.70 -7.85 -1.43
CA ILE A 104 7.11 -8.02 -2.82
C ILE A 104 7.34 -6.64 -3.42
N ILE A 105 8.47 -6.46 -4.09
CA ILE A 105 8.77 -5.29 -4.91
C ILE A 105 8.79 -5.73 -6.37
N VAL A 106 8.00 -5.05 -7.20
CA VAL A 106 7.90 -5.33 -8.65
C VAL A 106 8.07 -4.06 -9.46
N GLY A 107 8.60 -4.20 -10.67
CA GLY A 107 8.84 -3.09 -11.58
C GLY A 107 10.31 -3.00 -12.03
N HIS A 108 10.63 -1.93 -12.75
CA HIS A 108 11.93 -1.69 -13.39
C HIS A 108 12.28 -0.19 -13.34
#